data_AF-A0A497R1K5-F1
#
_entry.id   AF-A0A497R1K5-F1
#
_cell.length_a   1.000
_cell.length_b   1.000
_cell.length_c   1.000
_cell.angle_alpha   90.00
_cell.angle_beta   90.00
_cell.angle_gamma   90.00
#
_symmetry.space_group_name_H-M   'P 1'
#
loop_
_entity.id
_entity.type
_entity.pdbx_description
1 polymer ?
#
loop_
_entity_poly.entity_id
_entity_poly.type
_entity_poly.pdbx_seq_one_letter_code
_entity_poly.pdbx_strand_id
1 'polypeptide(L)'
;FYERTFGQLEEMYKKSIEDPNNQMNLLRYAKGLVNTITIFGMSGDPEGIDLVLQRFRKLVEEHGNIDEIQNQFATALANSMSYLMKKQKFDSMYERLEELRMFARSYPMNMSCQRSLAGGLVNSIINFGQRGMVEPIKQLIRELLVLANAHKENEEIQLALAKGLVNAIGYLGKHGEYEKAIPLIDELMALTDAYQYNEDFILQRANGIVTAMTVFKDKEEFVDLVDELDAELARMAKEFPNHEGVQLRAKTKSLGRD
;
A
#
# COMPACT_ATOMS: atom_id res chain seq x y z
N PHE A 1 12.43 -29.30 2.63
CA PHE A 1 12.09 -27.91 3.02
C PHE A 1 10.62 -27.81 3.43
N TYR A 2 9.68 -28.07 2.51
CA TYR A 2 8.24 -28.13 2.80
C TYR A 2 7.88 -28.97 4.01
N GLU A 3 8.39 -30.20 4.11
CA GLU A 3 8.11 -31.09 5.25
C GLU A 3 8.53 -30.49 6.59
N ARG A 4 9.65 -29.77 6.65
CA ARG A 4 10.12 -29.12 7.87
C ARG A 4 9.23 -27.93 8.23
N THR A 5 8.95 -27.06 7.26
CA THR A 5 8.14 -25.86 7.47
C THR A 5 6.70 -26.21 7.85
N PHE A 6 6.07 -27.14 7.11
CA PHE A 6 4.74 -27.62 7.44
C PHE A 6 4.72 -28.49 8.71
N GLY A 7 5.78 -29.26 9.00
CA GLY A 7 5.89 -30.01 10.26
C GLY A 7 5.89 -29.10 11.49
N GLN A 8 6.61 -27.97 11.43
CA GLN A 8 6.59 -26.97 12.49
C GLN A 8 5.21 -26.31 12.65
N LEU A 9 4.56 -25.96 11.54
CA LEU A 9 3.19 -25.45 11.56
C LEU A 9 2.21 -26.47 12.14
N GLU A 10 2.38 -27.75 11.83
CA GLU A 10 1.52 -28.82 12.31
C GLU A 10 1.67 -29.03 13.83
N GLU A 11 2.89 -28.93 14.35
CA GLU A 11 3.14 -28.96 15.80
C GLU A 11 2.50 -27.77 16.51
N MET A 12 2.60 -26.57 15.94
CA MET A 12 1.93 -25.37 16.46
C MET A 12 0.40 -25.53 16.46
N TYR A 13 -0.15 -26.07 15.37
CA TYR A 13 -1.58 -26.35 15.25
C TYR A 13 -2.06 -27.38 16.29
N LYS A 14 -1.32 -28.47 16.46
CA LYS A 14 -1.63 -29.48 17.49
C LYS A 14 -1.71 -28.86 18.88
N LYS A 15 -0.72 -28.03 19.24
CA LYS A 15 -0.72 -27.31 20.52
C LYS A 15 -1.88 -26.32 20.66
N SER A 16 -2.36 -25.73 19.56
CA SER A 16 -3.51 -24.82 19.62
C SER A 16 -4.83 -25.55 19.79
N ILE A 17 -4.98 -26.77 19.26
CA ILE A 17 -6.20 -27.58 19.43
C ILE A 17 -6.21 -28.41 20.73
N GLU A 18 -5.03 -28.73 21.30
CA GLU A 18 -4.91 -29.42 22.60
C GLU A 18 -5.41 -28.55 23.76
N ASP A 19 -5.26 -27.23 23.64
CA ASP A 19 -5.80 -26.26 24.59
C ASP A 19 -6.42 -25.06 23.83
N PRO A 20 -7.66 -25.20 23.32
CA PRO A 20 -8.31 -24.19 22.49
C PRO A 20 -8.57 -22.86 23.21
N ASN A 21 -8.60 -22.87 24.55
CA ASN A 21 -8.76 -21.66 25.35
C ASN A 21 -7.42 -20.91 25.54
N ASN A 22 -6.31 -21.54 25.16
CA ASN A 22 -5.00 -20.92 25.20
C ASN A 22 -4.77 -20.04 23.99
N GLN A 23 -5.25 -18.80 24.10
CA GLN A 23 -5.06 -17.77 23.09
C GLN A 23 -3.59 -17.62 22.65
N MET A 24 -2.62 -17.82 23.55
CA MET A 24 -1.19 -17.72 23.20
C MET A 24 -0.78 -18.76 22.14
N ASN A 25 -1.31 -19.99 22.21
CA ASN A 25 -1.00 -21.02 21.22
C ASN A 25 -1.63 -20.69 19.86
N LEU A 26 -2.87 -20.19 19.84
CA LEU A 26 -3.53 -19.72 18.62
C LEU A 26 -2.76 -18.56 17.97
N LEU A 27 -2.32 -17.57 18.75
CA LEU A 27 -1.55 -16.43 18.24
C LEU A 27 -0.17 -16.86 17.71
N ARG A 28 0.49 -17.82 18.39
CA ARG A 28 1.75 -18.41 17.89
C ARG A 28 1.53 -19.13 16.57
N TYR A 29 0.44 -19.87 16.43
CA TYR A 29 0.08 -20.53 15.18
C TYR A 29 -0.21 -19.53 14.06
N ALA A 30 -1.04 -18.51 14.31
CA ALA A 30 -1.32 -17.42 13.36
C ALA A 30 -0.03 -16.74 12.87
N LYS A 31 0.87 -16.40 13.79
CA LYS A 31 2.18 -15.83 13.45
C LYS A 31 3.06 -16.80 12.65
N GLY A 32 3.01 -18.09 12.98
CA GLY A 32 3.66 -19.15 12.20
C GLY A 32 3.17 -19.19 10.76
N LEU A 33 1.86 -19.04 10.54
CA LEU A 33 1.27 -18.99 9.19
C LEU A 33 1.77 -17.77 8.40
N VAL A 34 1.80 -16.58 9.01
CA VAL A 34 2.36 -15.36 8.36
C VAL A 34 3.82 -15.57 7.96
N ASN A 35 4.65 -16.06 8.89
CA ASN A 35 6.07 -16.31 8.61
C ASN A 35 6.24 -17.33 7.48
N THR A 36 5.38 -18.33 7.41
CA THR A 36 5.43 -19.34 6.35
C THR A 36 5.05 -18.77 4.99
N ILE A 37 4.06 -17.88 4.92
CA ILE A 37 3.74 -17.13 3.69
C ILE A 37 4.94 -16.30 3.24
N THR A 38 5.62 -15.62 4.16
CA THR A 38 6.85 -14.88 3.84
C THR A 38 7.93 -15.80 3.28
N ILE A 39 8.14 -16.96 3.90
CA ILE A 39 9.11 -17.95 3.44
C ILE A 39 8.79 -18.43 2.02
N PHE A 40 7.53 -18.84 1.75
CA PHE A 40 7.12 -19.28 0.41
C PHE A 40 7.17 -18.16 -0.61
N GLY A 41 6.83 -16.93 -0.20
CA GLY A 41 6.99 -15.74 -1.02
C GLY A 41 8.44 -15.47 -1.43
N MET A 42 9.38 -15.65 -0.51
CA MET A 42 10.81 -15.53 -0.79
C MET A 42 11.35 -16.66 -1.68
N SER A 43 10.85 -17.89 -1.50
CA SER A 43 11.21 -19.01 -2.38
C SER A 43 10.47 -18.97 -3.72
N GLY A 44 9.48 -18.09 -3.87
CA GLY A 44 8.73 -17.92 -5.10
C GLY A 44 7.73 -19.02 -5.38
N ASP A 45 7.10 -19.54 -4.33
CA ASP A 45 6.15 -20.65 -4.35
C ASP A 45 4.72 -20.16 -4.05
N PRO A 46 3.95 -19.78 -5.09
CA PRO A 46 2.58 -19.32 -4.90
C PRO A 46 1.63 -20.43 -4.41
N GLU A 47 1.86 -21.68 -4.80
CA GLU A 47 1.02 -22.81 -4.37
C GLU A 47 1.14 -23.05 -2.86
N GLY A 48 2.35 -22.94 -2.29
CA GLY A 48 2.55 -23.01 -0.83
C GLY A 48 1.91 -21.84 -0.08
N ILE A 49 1.94 -20.63 -0.64
CA ILE A 49 1.21 -19.47 -0.08
C ILE A 49 -0.29 -19.80 0.00
N ASP A 50 -0.87 -20.35 -1.07
CA ASP A 50 -2.29 -20.67 -1.12
C ASP A 50 -2.68 -21.75 -0.11
N LEU A 51 -1.87 -22.79 0.05
CA LEU A 51 -2.07 -23.82 1.07
C LEU A 51 -2.05 -23.25 2.49
N VAL A 52 -1.14 -22.32 2.78
CA VAL A 52 -1.04 -21.69 4.10
C VAL A 52 -2.22 -20.75 4.34
N LEU A 53 -2.64 -19.99 3.33
CA LEU A 53 -3.84 -19.14 3.42
C LEU A 53 -5.11 -19.96 3.64
N GLN A 54 -5.24 -21.15 3.04
CA GLN A 54 -6.37 -22.04 3.33
C GLN A 54 -6.40 -22.46 4.81
N ARG A 55 -5.24 -22.75 5.42
CA ARG A 55 -5.16 -23.03 6.86
C ARG A 55 -5.51 -21.80 7.70
N PHE A 56 -5.06 -20.62 7.27
CA PHE A 56 -5.37 -19.37 7.97
C PHE A 56 -6.86 -19.02 7.90
N ARG A 57 -7.53 -19.25 6.76
CA ARG A 57 -8.99 -19.06 6.64
C ARG A 57 -9.75 -19.87 7.67
N LYS A 58 -9.40 -21.15 7.85
CA LYS A 58 -10.00 -21.99 8.91
C LYS A 58 -9.78 -21.41 10.31
N LEU A 59 -8.56 -20.94 10.59
CA LEU A 59 -8.26 -20.29 11.87
C LEU A 59 -9.12 -19.03 12.10
N VAL A 60 -9.37 -18.25 11.04
CA VAL A 60 -10.23 -17.07 11.09
C VAL A 60 -11.71 -17.44 11.21
N GLU A 61 -12.17 -18.51 10.56
CA GLU A 61 -13.54 -19.01 10.70
C GLU A 61 -13.84 -19.42 12.15
N GLU A 62 -12.88 -20.07 12.83
CA GLU A 62 -13.03 -20.58 14.19
C GLU A 62 -12.75 -19.51 15.27
N HIS A 63 -11.78 -18.62 15.03
CA HIS A 63 -11.23 -17.71 16.03
C HIS A 63 -11.13 -16.26 15.54
N GLY A 64 -11.91 -15.89 14.52
CA GLY A 64 -11.94 -14.55 13.94
C GLY A 64 -12.45 -13.46 14.89
N ASN A 65 -13.01 -13.82 16.05
CA ASN A 65 -13.34 -12.87 17.11
C ASN A 65 -12.11 -12.29 17.84
N ILE A 66 -10.91 -12.83 17.59
CA ILE A 66 -9.66 -12.36 18.18
C ILE A 66 -9.00 -11.35 17.24
N ASP A 67 -8.94 -10.08 17.64
CA ASP A 67 -8.38 -8.99 16.82
C ASP A 67 -6.97 -9.29 16.31
N GLU A 68 -6.12 -9.90 17.12
CA GLU A 68 -4.76 -10.22 16.69
C GLU A 68 -4.73 -11.31 15.60
N ILE A 69 -5.69 -12.24 15.57
CA ILE A 69 -5.83 -13.19 14.45
C ILE A 69 -6.28 -12.46 13.18
N GLN A 70 -7.24 -11.53 13.31
CA GLN A 70 -7.67 -10.69 12.19
C GLN A 70 -6.51 -9.87 11.62
N ASN A 71 -5.70 -9.24 12.50
CA ASN A 71 -4.53 -8.45 12.14
C ASN A 71 -3.52 -9.28 11.32
N GLN A 72 -3.21 -10.47 11.82
CA GLN A 72 -2.24 -11.37 11.20
C GLN A 72 -2.77 -11.91 9.86
N PHE A 73 -4.08 -12.17 9.73
CA PHE A 73 -4.67 -12.60 8.46
C PHE A 73 -4.69 -11.48 7.42
N ALA A 74 -5.06 -10.25 7.80
CA ALA A 74 -4.99 -9.10 6.90
C ALA A 74 -3.55 -8.86 6.41
N THR A 75 -2.57 -9.02 7.31
CA THR A 75 -1.13 -8.97 6.98
C THR A 75 -0.73 -10.09 6.02
N ALA A 76 -1.21 -11.33 6.25
CA ALA A 76 -0.96 -12.46 5.37
C ALA A 76 -1.49 -12.23 3.95
N LEU A 77 -2.71 -11.69 3.81
CA LEU A 77 -3.28 -11.32 2.52
C LEU A 77 -2.43 -10.24 1.82
N ALA A 78 -2.06 -9.17 2.53
CA ALA A 78 -1.21 -8.10 2.00
C ALA A 78 0.19 -8.59 1.54
N ASN A 79 0.82 -9.46 2.34
CA ASN A 79 2.10 -10.06 1.99
C ASN A 79 1.97 -10.96 0.75
N SER A 80 0.93 -11.81 0.69
CA SER A 80 0.69 -12.70 -0.45
C SER A 80 0.56 -11.93 -1.77
N MET A 81 -0.16 -10.80 -1.77
CA MET A 81 -0.29 -9.92 -2.94
C MET A 81 1.07 -9.42 -3.43
N SER A 82 1.93 -9.00 -2.50
CA SER A 82 3.27 -8.48 -2.83
C SER A 82 4.15 -9.55 -3.48
N TYR A 83 4.02 -10.82 -3.07
CA TYR A 83 4.77 -11.93 -3.69
C TYR A 83 4.21 -12.35 -5.04
N LEU A 84 2.88 -12.43 -5.17
CA LEU A 84 2.21 -12.70 -6.44
C LEU A 84 2.56 -11.64 -7.50
N MET A 85 2.68 -10.38 -7.08
CA MET A 85 3.15 -9.29 -7.93
C MET A 85 4.57 -9.54 -8.48
N LYS A 86 5.52 -9.92 -7.63
CA LYS A 86 6.90 -10.26 -8.05
C LYS A 86 6.94 -11.41 -9.05
N LYS A 87 5.98 -12.33 -8.98
CA LYS A 87 5.85 -13.48 -9.88
C LYS A 87 4.94 -13.24 -11.08
N GLN A 88 4.45 -12.01 -11.25
CA GLN A 88 3.56 -11.65 -12.36
C GLN A 88 2.27 -12.50 -12.40
N LYS A 89 1.75 -12.91 -11.23
CA LYS A 89 0.53 -13.70 -11.06
C LYS A 89 -0.65 -12.80 -10.68
N PHE A 90 -1.14 -12.06 -11.66
CA PHE A 90 -1.97 -10.89 -11.38
C PHE A 90 -3.45 -11.19 -11.11
N ASP A 91 -4.01 -12.23 -11.74
CA ASP A 91 -5.38 -12.66 -11.45
C ASP A 91 -5.49 -13.09 -9.98
N SER A 92 -4.51 -13.87 -9.49
CA SER A 92 -4.40 -14.24 -8.08
C SER A 92 -4.19 -13.02 -7.16
N MET A 93 -3.46 -12.00 -7.60
CA MET A 93 -3.32 -10.76 -6.83
C MET A 93 -4.67 -10.03 -6.70
N TYR A 94 -5.46 -9.98 -7.78
CA TYR A 94 -6.78 -9.38 -7.77
C TYR A 94 -7.74 -10.12 -6.84
N GLU A 95 -7.74 -11.45 -6.88
CA GLU A 95 -8.52 -12.28 -5.94
C GLU A 95 -8.13 -12.00 -4.49
N ARG A 96 -6.84 -11.83 -4.19
CA ARG A 96 -6.36 -11.49 -2.84
C ARG A 96 -6.74 -10.08 -2.40
N LEU A 97 -6.77 -9.11 -3.32
CA LEU A 97 -7.26 -7.77 -3.01
C LEU A 97 -8.76 -7.80 -2.70
N GLU A 98 -9.55 -8.54 -3.47
CA GLU A 98 -10.98 -8.66 -3.22
C GLU A 98 -11.27 -9.37 -1.90
N GLU A 99 -10.51 -10.42 -1.58
CA GLU A 99 -10.58 -11.08 -0.29
C GLU A 99 -10.24 -10.12 0.86
N LEU A 100 -9.19 -9.29 0.71
CA LEU A 100 -8.84 -8.28 1.71
C LEU A 100 -9.92 -7.20 1.87
N ARG A 101 -10.57 -6.78 0.79
CA ARG A 101 -11.73 -5.87 0.85
C ARG A 101 -12.87 -6.47 1.64
N MET A 102 -13.26 -7.70 1.31
CA MET A 102 -14.32 -8.40 2.02
C MET A 102 -13.98 -8.57 3.51
N PHE A 103 -12.72 -8.89 3.79
CA PHE A 103 -12.24 -9.06 5.15
C PHE A 103 -12.30 -7.74 5.94
N ALA A 104 -11.75 -6.64 5.38
CA ALA A 104 -11.81 -5.33 6.02
C ALA A 104 -13.25 -4.83 6.23
N ARG A 105 -14.17 -5.12 5.30
CA ARG A 105 -15.61 -4.81 5.47
C ARG A 105 -16.27 -5.61 6.59
N SER A 106 -15.79 -6.83 6.84
CA SER A 106 -16.30 -7.68 7.93
C SER A 106 -15.82 -7.21 9.30
N TYR A 107 -14.69 -6.48 9.35
CA TYR A 107 -14.09 -5.94 10.57
C TYR A 107 -13.85 -4.42 10.47
N PRO A 108 -14.92 -3.60 10.34
CA PRO A 108 -14.80 -2.17 10.08
C PRO A 108 -14.14 -1.40 11.24
N MET A 109 -14.22 -1.92 12.46
CA MET A 109 -13.61 -1.31 13.65
C MET A 109 -12.15 -1.74 13.87
N ASN A 110 -11.67 -2.76 13.14
CA ASN A 110 -10.28 -3.18 13.24
C ASN A 110 -9.40 -2.31 12.32
N MET A 111 -8.70 -1.34 12.91
CA MET A 111 -7.83 -0.42 12.18
C MET A 111 -6.65 -1.12 11.50
N SER A 112 -6.16 -2.26 11.98
CA SER A 112 -5.11 -3.01 11.28
C SER A 112 -5.63 -3.57 9.97
N CYS A 113 -6.86 -4.08 9.93
CA CYS A 113 -7.49 -4.53 8.68
C CYS A 113 -7.67 -3.37 7.69
N GLN A 114 -8.12 -2.20 8.16
CA GLN A 114 -8.28 -1.01 7.31
C GLN A 114 -6.92 -0.52 6.77
N ARG A 115 -5.87 -0.49 7.61
CA ARG A 115 -4.50 -0.17 7.19
C ARG A 115 -3.94 -1.15 6.17
N SER A 116 -4.16 -2.45 6.37
CA SER A 116 -3.77 -3.48 5.39
C SER A 116 -4.48 -3.28 4.06
N LEU A 117 -5.79 -2.96 4.06
CA LEU A 117 -6.52 -2.64 2.83
C LEU A 117 -5.93 -1.41 2.14
N ALA A 118 -5.67 -0.32 2.86
CA ALA A 118 -5.06 0.89 2.31
C ALA A 118 -3.71 0.59 1.62
N GLY A 119 -2.83 -0.17 2.27
CA GLY A 119 -1.57 -0.61 1.69
C GLY A 119 -1.75 -1.53 0.47
N GLY A 120 -2.74 -2.43 0.51
CA GLY A 120 -3.14 -3.28 -0.61
C GLY A 120 -3.54 -2.47 -1.84
N LEU A 121 -4.38 -1.45 -1.66
CA LEU A 121 -4.82 -0.55 -2.73
C LEU A 121 -3.65 0.20 -3.37
N VAL A 122 -2.70 0.72 -2.57
CA VAL A 122 -1.49 1.39 -3.07
C VAL A 122 -0.64 0.44 -3.92
N ASN A 123 -0.41 -0.77 -3.43
CA ASN A 123 0.34 -1.79 -4.17
C ASN A 123 -0.34 -2.15 -5.50
N SER A 124 -1.67 -2.25 -5.51
CA SER A 124 -2.42 -2.50 -6.74
C SER A 124 -2.36 -1.32 -7.72
N ILE A 125 -2.39 -0.08 -7.25
CA ILE A 125 -2.17 1.12 -8.10
C ILE A 125 -0.81 1.03 -8.80
N ILE A 126 0.27 0.73 -8.04
CA ILE A 126 1.61 0.55 -8.60
C ILE A 126 1.60 -0.54 -9.68
N ASN A 127 0.95 -1.67 -9.39
CA ASN A 127 0.92 -2.79 -10.32
C ASN A 127 0.22 -2.45 -11.64
N PHE A 128 -1.02 -1.94 -11.57
CA PHE A 128 -1.77 -1.56 -12.76
C PHE A 128 -1.07 -0.44 -13.53
N GLY A 129 -0.42 0.48 -12.82
CA GLY A 129 0.42 1.53 -13.39
C GLY A 129 1.58 1.01 -14.21
N GLN A 130 2.35 0.04 -13.71
CA GLN A 130 3.45 -0.59 -14.45
C GLN A 130 3.01 -1.26 -15.75
N ARG A 131 1.72 -1.56 -15.88
CA ARG A 131 1.09 -2.22 -17.04
C ARG A 131 0.36 -1.24 -17.96
N GLY A 132 0.33 0.04 -17.62
CA GLY A 132 -0.45 1.05 -18.33
C GLY A 132 -1.95 0.83 -18.28
N MET A 133 -2.45 0.13 -17.25
CA MET A 133 -3.89 -0.09 -17.07
C MET A 133 -4.47 1.07 -16.27
N VAL A 134 -4.93 2.10 -16.98
CA VAL A 134 -5.36 3.37 -16.38
C VAL A 134 -6.69 3.24 -15.63
N GLU A 135 -7.69 2.54 -16.17
CA GLU A 135 -9.02 2.45 -15.54
C GLU A 135 -9.00 1.82 -14.13
N PRO A 136 -8.29 0.71 -13.88
CA PRO A 136 -8.13 0.19 -12.53
C PRO A 136 -7.50 1.19 -11.56
N ILE A 137 -6.51 1.97 -12.00
CA ILE A 137 -5.87 3.01 -11.16
C ILE A 137 -6.91 4.05 -10.73
N LYS A 138 -7.73 4.54 -11.67
CA LYS A 138 -8.80 5.50 -11.37
C LYS A 138 -9.80 4.95 -10.35
N GLN A 139 -10.12 3.66 -10.41
CA GLN A 139 -11.02 3.02 -9.45
C GLN A 139 -10.37 2.87 -8.08
N LEU A 140 -9.13 2.39 -8.03
CA LEU A 140 -8.41 2.13 -6.79
C LEU A 140 -8.09 3.42 -6.01
N ILE A 141 -7.72 4.51 -6.70
CA ILE A 141 -7.47 5.78 -6.01
C ILE A 141 -8.76 6.37 -5.43
N ARG A 142 -9.91 6.22 -6.12
CA ARG A 142 -11.21 6.61 -5.56
C ARG A 142 -11.58 5.79 -4.33
N GLU A 143 -11.32 4.48 -4.37
CA GLU A 143 -11.54 3.60 -3.21
C GLU A 143 -10.66 4.00 -2.03
N LEU A 144 -9.37 4.28 -2.28
CA LEU A 144 -8.43 4.73 -1.25
C LEU A 144 -8.83 6.09 -0.66
N LEU A 145 -9.33 7.02 -1.48
CA LEU A 145 -9.89 8.30 -1.03
C LEU A 145 -11.10 8.11 -0.11
N VAL A 146 -12.02 7.21 -0.46
CA VAL A 146 -13.18 6.90 0.38
C VAL A 146 -12.75 6.30 1.71
N LEU A 147 -11.81 5.34 1.68
CA LEU A 147 -11.26 4.72 2.88
C LEU A 147 -10.58 5.74 3.79
N ALA A 148 -9.72 6.60 3.24
CA ALA A 148 -9.03 7.64 4.00
C ALA A 148 -10.01 8.68 4.57
N ASN A 149 -11.06 9.04 3.83
CA ASN A 149 -12.10 9.94 4.34
C ASN A 149 -12.93 9.33 5.48
N ALA A 150 -13.10 8.01 5.51
CA ALA A 150 -13.73 7.32 6.64
C ALA A 150 -12.81 7.23 7.88
N HIS A 151 -11.50 7.40 7.70
CA HIS A 151 -10.48 7.25 8.73
C HIS A 151 -9.51 8.45 8.78
N LYS A 152 -10.06 9.67 8.84
CA LYS A 152 -9.28 10.92 8.81
C LYS A 152 -8.25 11.05 9.93
N GLU A 153 -8.54 10.49 11.10
CA GLU A 153 -7.65 10.52 12.26
C GLU A 153 -6.55 9.45 12.20
N ASN A 154 -6.62 8.50 11.25
CA ASN A 154 -5.63 7.44 11.13
C ASN A 154 -4.49 7.87 10.19
N GLU A 155 -3.39 8.31 10.77
CA GLU A 155 -2.21 8.79 10.04
C GLU A 155 -1.65 7.77 9.04
N GLU A 156 -1.62 6.47 9.38
CA GLU A 156 -1.10 5.44 8.46
C GLU A 156 -1.96 5.28 7.20
N ILE A 157 -3.29 5.40 7.33
CA ILE A 157 -4.21 5.39 6.18
C ILE A 157 -4.05 6.68 5.37
N GLN A 158 -3.91 7.84 6.03
CA GLN A 158 -3.65 9.10 5.34
C GLN A 158 -2.31 9.06 4.58
N LEU A 159 -1.27 8.47 5.16
CA LEU A 159 0.02 8.31 4.51
C LEU A 159 -0.06 7.32 3.33
N ALA A 160 -0.86 6.26 3.45
CA ALA A 160 -1.16 5.37 2.34
C ALA A 160 -1.87 6.13 1.20
N LEU A 161 -2.83 7.01 1.51
CA LEU A 161 -3.46 7.89 0.52
C LEU A 161 -2.42 8.79 -0.17
N ALA A 162 -1.54 9.46 0.57
CA ALA A 162 -0.51 10.31 -0.01
C ALA A 162 0.40 9.53 -0.99
N LYS A 163 0.85 8.33 -0.61
CA LYS A 163 1.62 7.43 -1.48
C LYS A 163 0.80 6.99 -2.70
N GLY A 164 -0.48 6.67 -2.52
CA GLY A 164 -1.39 6.30 -3.59
C GLY A 164 -1.59 7.43 -4.62
N LEU A 165 -1.77 8.66 -4.15
CA LEU A 165 -1.91 9.86 -4.97
C LEU A 165 -0.66 10.09 -5.83
N VAL A 166 0.53 10.09 -5.23
CA VAL A 166 1.82 10.23 -5.97
C VAL A 166 1.92 9.22 -7.11
N ASN A 167 1.65 7.93 -6.81
CA ASN A 167 1.69 6.89 -7.83
C ASN A 167 0.64 7.11 -8.92
N ALA A 168 -0.60 7.41 -8.54
CA ALA A 168 -1.68 7.66 -9.49
C ALA A 168 -1.39 8.86 -10.41
N ILE A 169 -0.90 9.99 -9.86
CA ILE A 169 -0.46 11.17 -10.65
C ILE A 169 0.55 10.74 -11.71
N GLY A 170 1.60 10.01 -11.31
CA GLY A 170 2.65 9.58 -12.22
C GLY A 170 2.15 8.65 -13.32
N TYR A 171 1.34 7.64 -12.98
CA TYR A 171 0.83 6.70 -13.98
C TYR A 171 -0.22 7.32 -14.89
N LEU A 172 -1.16 8.09 -14.36
CA LEU A 172 -2.15 8.80 -15.18
C LEU A 172 -1.46 9.77 -16.14
N GLY A 173 -0.56 10.62 -15.64
CA GLY A 173 0.16 11.60 -16.46
C GLY A 173 1.04 10.95 -17.53
N LYS A 174 1.74 9.85 -17.21
CA LYS A 174 2.51 9.08 -18.21
C LYS A 174 1.65 8.55 -19.36
N HIS A 175 0.37 8.30 -19.11
CA HIS A 175 -0.60 7.81 -20.08
C HIS A 175 -1.50 8.92 -20.67
N GLY A 176 -1.15 10.19 -20.48
CA GLY A 176 -1.87 11.33 -21.07
C GLY A 176 -3.18 11.69 -20.37
N GLU A 177 -3.46 11.12 -19.20
CA GLU A 177 -4.70 11.34 -18.43
C GLU A 177 -4.56 12.56 -17.51
N TYR A 178 -4.12 13.68 -18.10
CA TYR A 178 -3.76 14.92 -17.40
C TYR A 178 -4.93 15.52 -16.61
N GLU A 179 -6.11 15.60 -17.22
CA GLU A 179 -7.33 16.08 -16.57
C GLU A 179 -7.74 15.26 -15.33
N LYS A 180 -7.32 13.99 -15.27
CA LYS A 180 -7.56 13.12 -14.12
C LYS A 180 -6.44 13.17 -13.09
N ALA A 181 -5.21 13.50 -13.51
CA ALA A 181 -4.06 13.63 -12.63
C ALA A 181 -4.08 14.96 -11.86
N ILE A 182 -4.54 16.07 -12.46
CA ILE A 182 -4.54 17.40 -11.82
C ILE A 182 -5.29 17.41 -10.48
N PRO A 183 -6.55 16.93 -10.38
CA PRO A 183 -7.26 16.92 -9.09
C PRO A 183 -6.56 16.07 -8.01
N LEU A 184 -5.74 15.09 -8.40
CA LEU A 184 -4.97 14.30 -7.44
C LEU A 184 -3.74 15.05 -6.90
N ILE A 185 -3.20 15.98 -7.68
CA ILE A 185 -2.15 16.91 -7.21
C ILE A 185 -2.74 17.81 -6.13
N ASP A 186 -3.90 18.43 -6.41
CA ASP A 186 -4.59 19.31 -5.45
C ASP A 186 -4.91 18.57 -4.16
N GLU A 187 -5.45 17.35 -4.26
CA GLU A 187 -5.74 16.49 -3.11
C GLU A 187 -4.47 16.15 -2.31
N LEU A 188 -3.35 15.86 -2.99
CA LEU A 188 -2.07 15.61 -2.31
C LEU A 188 -1.56 16.86 -1.59
N MET A 189 -1.69 18.04 -2.19
CA MET A 189 -1.29 19.29 -1.56
C MET A 189 -2.13 19.55 -0.31
N ALA A 190 -3.47 19.49 -0.43
CA ALA A 190 -4.38 19.69 0.69
C ALA A 190 -4.16 18.67 1.81
N LEU A 191 -3.94 17.40 1.47
CA LEU A 191 -3.63 16.35 2.44
C LEU A 191 -2.32 16.66 3.17
N THR A 192 -1.26 17.03 2.45
CA THR A 192 0.06 17.26 3.06
C THR A 192 0.13 18.57 3.84
N ASP A 193 -0.70 19.58 3.53
CA ASP A 193 -0.85 20.79 4.34
C ASP A 193 -1.39 20.45 5.75
N ALA A 194 -2.30 19.48 5.86
CA ALA A 194 -2.81 19.01 7.16
C ALA A 194 -1.74 18.30 8.01
N TYR A 195 -0.63 17.87 7.39
CA TYR A 195 0.49 17.16 8.02
C TYR A 195 1.84 17.86 7.78
N GLN A 196 1.84 19.20 7.73
CA GLN A 196 2.98 20.05 7.31
C GLN A 196 4.31 19.83 8.05
N TYR A 197 4.31 19.21 9.24
CA TYR A 197 5.52 18.93 10.03
C TYR A 197 5.87 17.45 10.14
N ASN A 198 5.11 16.57 9.48
CA ASN A 198 5.39 15.14 9.48
C ASN A 198 6.34 14.81 8.31
N GLU A 199 7.51 14.24 8.62
CA GLU A 199 8.57 13.97 7.64
C GLU A 199 8.09 13.11 6.47
N ASP A 200 7.25 12.10 6.71
CA ASP A 200 6.74 11.23 5.66
C ASP A 200 5.82 11.96 4.68
N PHE A 201 4.99 12.88 5.19
CA PHE A 201 4.09 13.69 4.36
C PHE A 201 4.84 14.80 3.62
N ILE A 202 5.83 15.44 4.26
CA ILE A 202 6.75 16.37 3.60
C ILE A 202 7.44 15.67 2.43
N LEU A 203 7.91 14.43 2.64
CA LEU A 203 8.51 13.62 1.59
C LEU A 203 7.53 13.29 0.46
N GLN A 204 6.28 12.91 0.78
CA GLN A 204 5.27 12.62 -0.24
C GLN A 204 4.87 13.86 -1.04
N ARG A 205 4.78 15.04 -0.41
CA ARG A 205 4.54 16.31 -1.13
C ARG A 205 5.65 16.56 -2.14
N ALA A 206 6.91 16.48 -1.72
CA ALA A 206 8.05 16.65 -2.62
C ALA A 206 8.10 15.59 -3.74
N ASN A 207 7.74 14.33 -3.44
CA ASN A 207 7.60 13.28 -4.45
C ASN A 207 6.54 13.67 -5.49
N GLY A 208 5.34 14.03 -5.03
CA GLY A 208 4.21 14.37 -5.89
C GLY A 208 4.50 15.55 -6.79
N ILE A 209 5.13 16.59 -6.26
CA ILE A 209 5.59 17.75 -7.04
C ILE A 209 6.52 17.31 -8.17
N VAL A 210 7.59 16.57 -7.87
CA VAL A 210 8.54 16.12 -8.90
C VAL A 210 7.88 15.18 -9.90
N THR A 211 7.02 14.28 -9.44
CA THR A 211 6.27 13.36 -10.31
C THR A 211 5.36 14.13 -11.27
N ALA A 212 4.60 15.11 -10.77
CA ALA A 212 3.77 15.97 -11.58
C ALA A 212 4.62 16.75 -12.59
N MET A 213 5.62 17.51 -12.14
CA MET A 213 6.51 18.26 -13.04
C MET A 213 7.09 17.36 -14.14
N THR A 214 7.49 16.13 -13.82
CA THR A 214 8.04 15.17 -14.78
C THR A 214 7.06 14.78 -15.88
N VAL A 215 5.78 14.57 -15.55
CA VAL A 215 4.77 14.15 -16.54
C VAL A 215 4.13 15.31 -17.28
N PHE A 216 4.21 16.53 -16.73
CA PHE A 216 3.60 17.75 -17.28
C PHE A 216 4.59 18.68 -18.01
N LYS A 217 5.92 18.59 -17.78
CA LYS A 217 6.92 19.55 -18.28
C LYS A 217 6.95 19.79 -19.79
N ASP A 218 6.58 18.81 -20.60
CA ASP A 218 6.67 18.89 -22.07
C ASP A 218 5.33 19.31 -22.70
N LYS A 219 4.39 19.82 -21.89
CA LYS A 219 3.04 20.20 -22.31
C LYS A 219 2.87 21.71 -22.16
N GLU A 220 2.78 22.40 -23.29
CA GLU A 220 2.63 23.86 -23.35
C GLU A 220 1.41 24.36 -22.54
N GLU A 221 0.32 23.60 -22.52
CA GLU A 221 -0.90 23.92 -21.77
C GLU A 221 -0.74 23.85 -20.24
N PHE A 222 0.35 23.28 -19.73
CA PHE A 222 0.60 23.08 -18.30
C PHE A 222 1.87 23.79 -17.79
N VAL A 223 2.42 24.75 -18.56
CA VAL A 223 3.61 25.51 -18.16
C VAL A 223 3.40 26.22 -16.82
N ASP A 224 2.26 26.88 -16.63
CA ASP A 224 1.95 27.61 -15.38
C ASP A 224 1.90 26.67 -14.17
N LEU A 225 1.28 25.48 -14.32
CA LEU A 225 1.25 24.46 -13.28
C LEU A 225 2.66 23.97 -12.93
N VAL A 226 3.49 23.71 -13.94
CA VAL A 226 4.87 23.26 -13.74
C VAL A 226 5.68 24.33 -13.01
N ASP A 227 5.53 25.59 -13.36
CA ASP A 227 6.24 26.71 -12.71
C ASP A 227 5.76 26.94 -11.27
N GLU A 228 4.46 26.77 -10.99
CA GLU A 228 3.92 26.84 -9.63
C GLU A 228 4.48 25.72 -8.74
N LEU A 229 4.43 24.48 -9.23
CA LEU A 229 4.99 23.32 -8.54
C LEU A 229 6.50 23.46 -8.33
N ASP A 230 7.19 24.04 -9.30
CA ASP A 230 8.61 24.32 -9.23
C ASP A 230 8.97 25.33 -8.13
N ALA A 231 8.19 26.42 -8.06
CA ALA A 231 8.32 27.42 -7.01
C ALA A 231 8.00 26.84 -5.63
N GLU A 232 7.01 25.96 -5.53
CA GLU A 232 6.65 25.27 -4.30
C GLU A 232 7.78 24.36 -3.81
N LEU A 233 8.38 23.54 -4.68
CA LEU A 233 9.52 22.70 -4.30
C LEU A 233 10.71 23.54 -3.82
N ALA A 234 10.94 24.69 -4.45
CA ALA A 234 11.98 25.63 -4.02
C ALA A 234 11.68 26.27 -2.66
N ARG A 235 10.40 26.57 -2.35
CA ARG A 235 9.97 27.01 -1.02
C ARG A 235 10.20 25.92 0.02
N MET A 236 9.74 24.70 -0.25
CA MET A 236 9.95 23.55 0.62
C MET A 236 11.44 23.33 0.91
N ALA A 237 12.32 23.45 -0.08
CA ALA A 237 13.76 23.29 0.13
C ALA A 237 14.37 24.37 1.04
N LYS A 238 13.80 25.58 1.07
CA LYS A 238 14.22 26.63 2.01
C LYS A 238 13.66 26.41 3.41
N GLU A 239 12.42 25.95 3.50
CA GLU A 239 11.74 25.68 4.77
C GLU A 239 12.33 24.45 5.49
N PHE A 240 12.68 23.41 4.73
CA PHE A 240 13.21 22.14 5.24
C PHE A 240 14.67 21.92 4.79
N PRO A 241 15.64 22.74 5.23
CA PRO A 241 17.03 22.68 4.75
C PRO A 241 17.73 21.36 5.11
N ASN A 242 17.30 20.69 6.19
CA ASN A 242 17.89 19.44 6.66
C ASN A 242 17.11 18.19 6.20
N HIS A 243 15.99 18.35 5.51
CA HIS A 243 15.21 17.20 5.06
C HIS A 243 15.82 16.64 3.77
N GLU A 244 16.63 15.58 3.90
CA GLU A 244 17.39 14.98 2.79
C GLU A 244 16.51 14.69 1.57
N GLY A 245 15.32 14.13 1.80
CA GLY A 245 14.38 13.83 0.72
C GLY A 245 13.95 15.05 -0.11
N VAL A 246 13.57 16.15 0.53
CA VAL A 246 13.20 17.42 -0.14
C VAL A 246 14.41 17.99 -0.88
N GLN A 247 15.57 18.05 -0.22
CA GLN A 247 16.79 18.58 -0.82
C GLN A 247 17.22 17.80 -2.06
N LEU A 248 17.12 16.46 -2.02
CA LEU A 248 17.43 15.61 -3.16
C LEU A 248 16.53 15.92 -4.36
N ARG A 249 15.23 16.08 -4.12
CA ARG A 249 14.21 16.36 -5.16
C ARG A 249 14.36 17.74 -5.77
N ALA A 250 14.67 18.74 -4.94
CA ALA A 250 14.97 20.10 -5.40
C ALA A 250 16.27 20.14 -6.23
N LYS A 251 17.25 19.28 -5.94
CA LYS A 251 18.51 19.16 -6.70
C LYS A 251 18.35 18.39 -8.01
N THR A 252 17.60 17.28 -8.05
CA THR A 252 17.45 16.50 -9.29
C THR A 252 16.80 17.29 -10.43
N LYS A 253 16.05 18.34 -10.11
CA LYS A 253 15.59 19.36 -11.05
C LYS A 253 16.72 20.06 -11.82
N SER A 254 17.84 20.40 -11.15
CA SER A 254 18.89 21.22 -11.76
C SER A 254 19.72 20.49 -12.81
N LEU A 255 19.60 19.16 -12.90
CA LEU A 255 20.36 18.33 -13.85
C LEU A 255 19.61 18.08 -15.17
N GLY A 256 18.36 18.54 -15.31
CA GLY A 256 17.51 18.27 -16.48
C GLY A 256 17.07 19.52 -17.25
N ARG A 257 17.61 20.69 -16.93
CA ARG A 257 17.33 21.98 -17.60
C ARG A 257 18.57 22.62 -18.26
N ASP A 258 19.70 21.92 -18.28
CA ASP A 258 20.94 22.32 -18.97
C ASP A 258 21.08 21.62 -20.34
#